data_AF-A0A3R6KPW2-F1
#
_entry.id   AF-A0A3R6KPW2-F1
#
_cell.length_a   1.000
_cell.length_b   1.000
_cell.length_c   1.000
_cell.angle_alpha   90.00
_cell.angle_beta   90.00
_cell.angle_gamma   90.00
#
_symmetry.space_group_name_H-M   'P 1'
#
loop_
_entity.id
_entity.type
_entity.pdbx_description
1 polymer ?
#
loop_
_entity_poly.entity_id
_entity_poly.type
_entity_poly.pdbx_seq_one_letter_code
_entity_poly.pdbx_strand_id
1 'polypeptide(L)'
;MSHIKTSKGFLEYRSHLLYFGNKVMNKDKMLDNLHVLSVYLDKIDINWGPAFGSLIGVVRNDDFQPWKPFFDIYILKEDEERFKDVLWLLLEVGFKLVRYERIGLYVLERGDEFIKVYVLHKISTDVRHTGGADFIHEKYIQNTVKWDFKGIKLNVPAEVDEYLAFQYGEDWTIPKQTVVYSATPFVRLWHWAKTWIQDHLPDSLYYVWLFHHRKKDFAKFKKRCDNAGIPLPKNIQLASMKPRKYKKVLTVGVYDLLHKGHVELYRRAKGLGDYLIVAAQDSDFILKYKPTAKILNSTEDRKYMIKAIRYVDEVITYTDVDKIVQEVDFDVFVTGPDQCHDGFQRAIRWCEEHGKEHIVLGRTDGVSSSELKAKIAAKT
;
A
#
# COMPACT_ATOMS: atom_id res chain seq x y z
N MET A 1 -23.53 -6.64 16.43
CA MET A 1 -22.65 -5.59 15.88
C MET A 1 -21.60 -6.26 15.01
N SER A 2 -21.04 -5.54 14.05
CA SER A 2 -19.93 -6.04 13.22
C SER A 2 -18.61 -5.62 13.85
N HIS A 3 -17.52 -6.31 13.54
CA HIS A 3 -16.19 -5.95 14.02
C HIS A 3 -15.15 -6.07 12.92
N ILE A 4 -14.07 -5.30 13.04
CA ILE A 4 -12.84 -5.48 12.26
C ILE A 4 -11.67 -5.71 13.20
N LYS A 5 -10.72 -6.55 12.77
CA LYS A 5 -9.47 -6.77 13.52
C LYS A 5 -8.48 -5.64 13.23
N THR A 6 -7.93 -5.05 14.28
CA THR A 6 -6.89 -4.01 14.26
C THR A 6 -5.73 -4.41 15.16
N SER A 7 -4.63 -3.65 15.14
CA SER A 7 -3.49 -3.88 16.05
C SER A 7 -3.88 -3.68 17.52
N LYS A 8 -4.83 -2.78 17.80
CA LYS A 8 -5.34 -2.42 19.13
C LYS A 8 -6.49 -3.31 19.61
N GLY A 9 -6.84 -4.36 18.86
CA GLY A 9 -7.96 -5.25 19.16
C GLY A 9 -9.09 -5.17 18.13
N PHE A 10 -10.30 -5.57 18.53
CA PHE A 10 -11.47 -5.56 17.66
C PHE A 10 -12.19 -4.21 17.74
N LEU A 11 -12.29 -3.52 16.61
CA LEU A 11 -13.07 -2.30 16.49
C LEU A 11 -14.51 -2.67 16.13
N GLU A 12 -15.45 -2.39 17.04
CA GLU A 12 -16.88 -2.62 16.82
C GLU A 12 -17.52 -1.50 16.03
N TYR A 13 -18.45 -1.85 15.16
CA TYR A 13 -19.21 -0.87 14.38
C TYR A 13 -20.58 -1.41 13.96
N ARG A 14 -21.47 -0.48 13.61
CA ARG A 14 -22.78 -0.81 13.03
C ARG A 14 -22.66 -0.81 11.51
N SER A 15 -22.66 -2.00 10.91
CA SER A 15 -22.70 -2.15 9.45
C SER A 15 -24.07 -1.76 8.90
N HIS A 16 -24.06 -0.95 7.84
CA HIS A 16 -25.25 -0.52 7.11
C HIS A 16 -25.20 -1.03 5.67
N LEU A 17 -26.34 -1.51 5.16
CA LEU A 17 -26.50 -1.79 3.73
C LEU A 17 -26.76 -0.47 3.00
N LEU A 18 -25.69 0.21 2.62
CA LEU A 18 -25.76 1.55 2.05
C LEU A 18 -26.43 1.56 0.68
N TYR A 19 -27.36 2.49 0.48
CA TYR A 19 -27.99 2.78 -0.79
C TYR A 19 -28.34 4.27 -0.84
N PHE A 20 -27.69 5.03 -1.72
CA PHE A 20 -27.69 6.48 -1.64
C PHE A 20 -28.88 7.15 -2.33
N GLY A 21 -29.60 6.45 -3.22
CA GLY A 21 -30.77 7.00 -3.91
C GLY A 21 -30.47 8.37 -4.55
N ASN A 22 -31.27 9.39 -4.22
CA ASN A 22 -31.11 10.74 -4.72
C ASN A 22 -30.19 11.62 -3.87
N LYS A 23 -29.43 11.06 -2.92
CA LYS A 23 -28.51 11.85 -2.10
C LYS A 23 -27.47 12.52 -2.98
N VAL A 24 -27.28 13.81 -2.74
CA VAL A 24 -26.14 14.58 -3.21
C VAL A 24 -25.41 15.07 -1.98
N MET A 25 -24.09 14.97 -2.01
CA MET A 25 -23.23 15.35 -0.92
C MET A 25 -23.28 16.86 -0.68
N ASN A 26 -23.36 17.28 0.59
CA ASN A 26 -23.16 18.69 0.93
C ASN A 26 -21.66 19.04 0.84
N LYS A 27 -21.32 19.99 -0.03
CA LYS A 27 -19.93 20.34 -0.35
C LYS A 27 -19.17 20.90 0.86
N ASP A 28 -19.79 21.80 1.62
CA ASP A 28 -19.14 22.45 2.76
C ASP A 28 -18.86 21.45 3.89
N LYS A 29 -19.85 20.60 4.20
CA LYS A 29 -19.68 19.51 5.18
C LYS A 29 -18.64 18.49 4.74
N MET A 30 -18.62 18.13 3.46
CA MET A 30 -17.60 17.20 2.95
C MET A 30 -16.20 17.82 3.01
N LEU A 31 -16.06 19.10 2.67
CA LEU A 31 -14.78 19.79 2.74
C LEU A 31 -14.27 19.85 4.19
N ASP A 32 -15.12 20.17 5.16
CA ASP A 32 -14.79 20.08 6.59
C ASP A 32 -14.34 18.66 6.98
N ASN A 33 -15.09 17.63 6.57
CA ASN A 33 -14.72 16.24 6.82
C ASN A 33 -13.36 15.88 6.21
N LEU A 34 -13.06 16.33 5.00
CA LEU A 34 -11.78 16.07 4.34
C LEU A 34 -10.62 16.79 5.01
N HIS A 35 -10.82 18.02 5.51
CA HIS A 35 -9.81 18.71 6.32
C HIS A 35 -9.50 17.93 7.59
N VAL A 36 -10.52 17.53 8.35
CA VAL A 36 -10.31 16.73 9.57
C VAL A 36 -9.61 15.41 9.22
N LEU A 37 -10.06 14.69 8.19
CA LEU A 37 -9.46 13.43 7.77
C LEU A 37 -7.98 13.61 7.40
N SER A 38 -7.64 14.67 6.64
CA SER A 38 -6.27 14.93 6.20
C SER A 38 -5.30 15.09 7.38
N VAL A 39 -5.69 15.79 8.45
CA VAL A 39 -4.87 15.97 9.65
C VAL A 39 -4.45 14.63 10.24
N TYR A 40 -5.36 13.65 10.28
CA TYR A 40 -5.09 12.34 10.87
C TYR A 40 -4.29 11.43 9.93
N LEU A 41 -4.58 11.44 8.63
CA LEU A 41 -3.87 10.61 7.66
C LEU A 41 -2.44 11.10 7.42
N ASP A 42 -2.25 12.43 7.33
CA ASP A 42 -0.95 13.03 7.05
C ASP A 42 -0.01 12.97 8.28
N LYS A 43 -0.56 13.03 9.50
CA LYS A 43 0.23 12.93 10.75
C LYS A 43 1.05 11.65 10.86
N ILE A 44 0.60 10.57 10.22
CA ILE A 44 1.28 9.27 10.23
C ILE A 44 1.72 8.83 8.84
N ASP A 45 1.80 9.78 7.91
CA ASP A 45 2.32 9.60 6.54
C ASP A 45 1.64 8.43 5.81
N ILE A 46 0.30 8.42 5.81
CA ILE A 46 -0.49 7.52 4.97
C ILE A 46 -0.42 8.03 3.53
N ASN A 47 -0.16 7.14 2.57
CA ASN A 47 -0.25 7.50 1.15
C ASN A 47 -1.71 7.40 0.70
N TRP A 48 -2.35 8.56 0.55
CA TRP A 48 -3.76 8.66 0.17
C TRP A 48 -4.04 9.81 -0.80
N GLY A 49 -5.12 9.66 -1.57
CA GLY A 49 -5.59 10.68 -2.49
C GLY A 49 -6.99 10.40 -3.00
N PRO A 50 -7.57 11.30 -3.81
CA PRO A 50 -8.91 11.12 -4.36
C PRO A 50 -8.91 9.95 -5.36
N ALA A 51 -9.99 9.18 -5.36
CA ALA A 51 -10.16 8.04 -6.25
C ALA A 51 -11.30 8.28 -7.24
N PHE A 52 -11.18 7.66 -8.42
CA PHE A 52 -12.25 7.55 -9.42
C PHE A 52 -12.91 8.89 -9.78
N GLY A 53 -14.25 8.97 -9.73
CA GLY A 53 -14.98 10.19 -10.02
C GLY A 53 -14.68 11.34 -9.05
N SER A 54 -14.16 11.05 -7.84
CA SER A 54 -13.73 12.12 -6.92
C SER A 54 -12.45 12.77 -7.41
N LEU A 55 -11.53 12.00 -8.00
CA LEU A 55 -10.35 12.56 -8.66
C LEU A 55 -10.77 13.45 -9.83
N ILE A 56 -11.69 12.99 -10.69
CA ILE A 56 -12.23 13.81 -11.79
C ILE A 56 -12.81 15.13 -11.26
N GLY A 57 -13.56 15.10 -10.16
CA GLY A 57 -14.06 16.32 -9.53
C GLY A 57 -12.92 17.26 -9.16
N VAL A 58 -11.98 16.78 -8.34
CA VAL A 58 -10.83 17.56 -7.86
C VAL A 58 -10.05 18.22 -9.00
N VAL A 59 -9.69 17.48 -10.05
CA VAL A 59 -8.78 18.02 -11.08
C VAL A 59 -9.50 18.79 -12.18
N ARG A 60 -10.74 18.40 -12.54
CA ARG A 60 -11.47 19.05 -13.62
C ARG A 60 -12.31 20.22 -13.16
N ASN A 61 -13.00 20.06 -12.04
CA ASN A 61 -13.97 21.05 -11.58
C ASN A 61 -13.36 22.02 -10.57
N ASP A 62 -12.17 21.73 -10.03
CA ASP A 62 -11.65 22.33 -8.78
C ASP A 62 -12.72 22.31 -7.65
N ASP A 63 -13.54 21.26 -7.68
CA ASP A 63 -14.72 21.10 -6.84
C ASP A 63 -15.23 19.65 -6.88
N PHE A 64 -16.21 19.32 -6.06
CA PHE A 64 -16.86 18.03 -6.08
C PHE A 64 -17.71 17.83 -7.34
N GLN A 65 -17.92 16.57 -7.74
CA GLN A 65 -18.92 16.26 -8.76
C GLN A 65 -20.34 16.56 -8.23
N PRO A 66 -21.17 17.30 -8.97
CA PRO A 66 -22.42 17.87 -8.44
C PRO A 66 -23.52 16.84 -8.18
N TRP A 67 -23.40 15.62 -8.70
CA TRP A 67 -24.37 14.53 -8.53
C TRP A 67 -23.91 13.45 -7.54
N LYS A 68 -22.70 13.57 -6.96
CA LYS A 68 -22.10 12.47 -6.21
C LYS A 68 -22.57 12.48 -4.74
N PRO A 69 -22.97 11.32 -4.17
CA PRO A 69 -23.41 11.25 -2.76
C PRO A 69 -22.28 11.11 -1.73
N PHE A 70 -21.05 10.85 -2.18
CA PHE A 70 -19.91 10.51 -1.33
C PHE A 70 -18.60 10.93 -1.99
N PHE A 71 -17.53 10.99 -1.20
CA PHE A 71 -16.18 11.19 -1.70
C PHE A 71 -15.39 9.88 -1.67
N ASP A 72 -14.77 9.49 -2.78
CA ASP A 72 -13.92 8.31 -2.86
C ASP A 72 -12.46 8.73 -2.67
N ILE A 73 -11.76 8.03 -1.78
CA ILE A 73 -10.30 8.10 -1.62
C ILE A 73 -9.69 6.72 -1.79
N TYR A 74 -8.40 6.68 -2.11
CA TYR A 74 -7.61 5.46 -2.02
C TYR A 74 -6.60 5.54 -0.88
N ILE A 75 -6.24 4.39 -0.34
CA ILE A 75 -5.00 4.18 0.43
C ILE A 75 -4.27 2.97 -0.14
N LEU A 76 -2.99 2.85 0.12
CA LEU A 76 -2.22 1.67 -0.26
C LEU A 76 -2.46 0.53 0.73
N LYS A 77 -2.45 -0.72 0.26
CA LYS A 77 -2.53 -1.91 1.14
C LYS A 77 -1.41 -1.93 2.18
N GLU A 78 -0.27 -1.36 1.82
CA GLU A 78 0.88 -1.09 2.67
C GLU A 78 0.55 -0.27 3.92
N ASP A 79 -0.48 0.58 3.81
CA ASP A 79 -0.86 1.55 4.84
C ASP A 79 -2.09 1.12 5.63
N GLU A 80 -2.73 0.01 5.26
CA GLU A 80 -4.04 -0.35 5.81
C GLU A 80 -4.00 -0.60 7.32
N GLU A 81 -2.95 -1.25 7.85
CA GLU A 81 -2.86 -1.48 9.30
C GLU A 81 -2.64 -0.16 10.07
N ARG A 82 -1.83 0.76 9.53
CA ARG A 82 -1.67 2.10 10.09
C ARG A 82 -2.97 2.91 10.02
N PHE A 83 -3.70 2.78 8.91
CA PHE A 83 -5.02 3.40 8.74
C PHE A 83 -6.04 2.87 9.76
N LYS A 84 -6.04 1.56 10.04
CA LYS A 84 -6.89 0.99 11.10
C LYS A 84 -6.58 1.57 12.47
N ASP A 85 -5.32 1.89 12.76
CA ASP A 85 -4.94 2.54 14.02
C ASP A 85 -5.44 3.98 14.12
N VAL A 86 -5.45 4.69 12.99
CA VAL A 86 -6.03 6.04 12.85
C VAL A 86 -7.55 6.00 12.94
N LEU A 87 -8.19 4.93 12.47
CA LEU A 87 -9.65 4.81 12.52
C LEU A 87 -10.20 4.99 13.94
N TRP A 88 -9.50 4.47 14.96
CA TRP A 88 -9.85 4.71 16.37
C TRP A 88 -9.89 6.19 16.73
N LEU A 89 -8.91 6.98 16.25
CA LEU A 89 -8.85 8.43 16.49
C LEU A 89 -9.94 9.18 15.71
N LEU A 90 -10.25 8.72 14.49
CA LEU A 90 -11.33 9.30 13.69
C LEU A 90 -12.70 9.13 14.39
N LEU A 91 -12.92 8.00 15.09
CA LEU A 91 -14.13 7.79 15.87
C LEU A 91 -14.29 8.83 16.99
N GLU A 92 -13.20 9.25 17.64
CA GLU A 92 -13.20 10.25 18.72
C GLU A 92 -13.61 11.64 18.21
N VAL A 93 -13.33 11.96 16.94
CA VAL A 93 -13.71 13.24 16.30
C VAL A 93 -15.01 13.16 15.48
N GLY A 94 -15.82 12.15 15.75
CA GLY A 94 -17.19 12.04 15.25
C GLY A 94 -17.36 11.34 13.91
N PHE A 95 -16.30 10.76 13.34
CA PHE A 95 -16.50 9.79 12.25
C PHE A 95 -17.09 8.49 12.80
N LYS A 96 -17.78 7.77 11.94
CA LYS A 96 -18.28 6.42 12.21
C LYS A 96 -17.86 5.52 11.07
N LEU A 97 -17.33 4.33 11.39
CA LEU A 97 -17.27 3.26 10.41
C LEU A 97 -18.69 2.72 10.21
N VAL A 98 -19.28 2.93 9.04
CA VAL A 98 -20.65 2.48 8.75
C VAL A 98 -20.69 1.26 7.85
N ARG A 99 -19.57 0.92 7.20
CA ARG A 99 -19.44 -0.26 6.36
C ARG A 99 -17.97 -0.65 6.23
N TYR A 100 -17.70 -1.94 6.29
CA TYR A 100 -16.45 -2.52 5.83
C TYR A 100 -16.74 -3.73 4.96
N GLU A 101 -16.07 -3.84 3.83
CA GLU A 101 -16.11 -5.01 2.94
C GLU A 101 -14.75 -5.66 2.90
N ARG A 102 -14.72 -7.00 2.99
CA ARG A 102 -13.48 -7.80 3.07
C ARG A 102 -12.53 -7.67 1.87
N ILE A 103 -12.96 -6.98 0.81
CA ILE A 103 -12.15 -6.59 -0.34
C ILE A 103 -11.27 -5.35 -0.08
N GLY A 104 -11.30 -4.79 1.14
CA GLY A 104 -10.55 -3.58 1.47
C GLY A 104 -11.32 -2.30 1.14
N LEU A 105 -12.63 -2.28 1.36
CA LEU A 105 -13.44 -1.07 1.25
C LEU A 105 -13.97 -0.67 2.62
N TYR A 106 -13.62 0.53 3.08
CA TYR A 106 -14.18 1.13 4.28
C TYR A 106 -15.10 2.28 3.88
N VAL A 107 -16.19 2.47 4.60
CA VAL A 107 -17.04 3.65 4.45
C VAL A 107 -17.18 4.34 5.79
N LEU A 108 -16.69 5.58 5.82
CA LEU A 108 -16.79 6.48 6.96
C LEU A 108 -17.97 7.42 6.76
N GLU A 109 -18.68 7.72 7.85
CA GLU A 109 -19.75 8.71 7.89
C GLU A 109 -19.41 9.76 8.95
N ARG A 110 -19.58 11.05 8.62
CA ARG A 110 -19.58 12.14 9.60
C ARG A 110 -20.57 13.21 9.15
N GLY A 111 -21.58 13.49 9.99
CA GLY A 111 -22.59 14.52 9.71
C GLY A 111 -23.49 14.23 8.49
N ASP A 112 -23.86 12.95 8.29
CA ASP A 112 -24.57 12.43 7.10
C ASP A 112 -23.77 12.52 5.78
N GLU A 113 -22.48 12.81 5.82
CA GLU A 113 -21.61 12.77 4.63
C GLU A 113 -20.67 11.56 4.67
N PHE A 114 -20.45 10.96 3.50
CA PHE A 114 -19.81 9.65 3.39
C PHE A 114 -18.49 9.70 2.63
N ILE A 115 -17.45 9.08 3.18
CA ILE A 115 -16.15 8.91 2.55
C ILE A 115 -15.89 7.42 2.36
N LYS A 116 -15.67 7.00 1.12
CA LYS A 116 -15.28 5.62 0.79
C LYS A 116 -13.76 5.54 0.67
N VAL A 117 -13.16 4.64 1.43
CA VAL A 117 -11.72 4.40 1.43
C VAL A 117 -11.45 3.07 0.75
N TYR A 118 -10.87 3.12 -0.44
CA TYR A 118 -10.47 1.97 -1.23
C TYR A 118 -9.03 1.60 -0.93
N VAL A 119 -8.80 0.40 -0.39
CA VAL A 119 -7.46 -0.17 -0.22
C VAL A 119 -6.99 -0.75 -1.55
N LEU A 120 -5.87 -0.24 -2.07
CA LEU A 120 -5.29 -0.71 -3.33
C LEU A 120 -4.33 -1.87 -3.09
N HIS A 121 -4.77 -3.07 -3.48
CA HIS A 121 -3.99 -4.30 -3.38
C HIS A 121 -3.11 -4.51 -4.61
N LYS A 122 -1.87 -4.98 -4.43
CA LYS A 122 -1.01 -5.39 -5.53
C LYS A 122 -1.36 -6.79 -6.05
N ILE A 123 -1.50 -6.91 -7.37
CA ILE A 123 -1.53 -8.20 -8.08
C ILE A 123 -0.13 -8.57 -8.56
N SER A 124 0.62 -7.56 -8.98
CA SER A 124 2.00 -7.68 -9.45
C SER A 124 2.74 -6.37 -9.19
N THR A 125 4.00 -6.27 -9.62
CA THR A 125 4.79 -5.04 -9.56
C THR A 125 4.15 -3.86 -10.27
N ASP A 126 3.36 -4.12 -11.32
CA ASP A 126 2.87 -3.09 -12.23
C ASP A 126 1.35 -2.87 -12.14
N VAL A 127 0.66 -3.62 -11.28
CA VAL A 127 -0.82 -3.59 -11.22
C VAL A 127 -1.34 -3.64 -9.80
N ARG A 128 -2.23 -2.68 -9.51
CA ARG A 128 -3.10 -2.67 -8.32
C ARG A 128 -4.57 -2.87 -8.68
N HIS A 129 -5.38 -3.23 -7.68
CA HIS A 129 -6.84 -3.30 -7.81
C HIS A 129 -7.52 -2.95 -6.48
N THR A 130 -8.78 -2.56 -6.55
CA THR A 130 -9.62 -2.22 -5.37
C THR A 130 -10.38 -3.41 -4.78
N GLY A 131 -10.12 -4.61 -5.28
CA GLY A 131 -11.02 -5.77 -5.09
C GLY A 131 -12.32 -5.71 -5.89
N GLY A 132 -12.68 -4.54 -6.43
CA GLY A 132 -13.79 -4.31 -7.35
C GLY A 132 -13.45 -4.61 -8.82
N ALA A 133 -14.13 -3.90 -9.73
CA ALA A 133 -13.91 -4.00 -11.18
C ALA A 133 -12.67 -3.20 -11.66
N ASP A 134 -12.15 -2.33 -10.80
CA ASP A 134 -11.12 -1.36 -11.15
C ASP A 134 -9.72 -1.91 -10.90
N PHE A 135 -8.93 -1.90 -11.98
CA PHE A 135 -7.51 -2.20 -11.99
C PHE A 135 -6.76 -0.95 -12.39
N ILE A 136 -5.61 -0.71 -11.75
CA ILE A 136 -4.83 0.51 -11.89
C ILE A 136 -3.40 0.09 -12.21
N HIS A 137 -2.80 0.74 -13.20
CA HIS A 137 -1.39 0.57 -13.50
C HIS A 137 -0.55 1.28 -12.43
N GLU A 138 0.41 0.58 -11.83
CA GLU A 138 1.17 1.03 -10.66
C GLU A 138 1.86 2.38 -10.88
N LYS A 139 2.30 2.66 -12.12
CA LYS A 139 2.95 3.93 -12.48
C LYS A 139 2.18 5.17 -12.04
N TYR A 140 0.83 5.13 -12.11
CA TYR A 140 -0.02 6.27 -11.77
C TYR A 140 -0.19 6.48 -10.26
N ILE A 141 0.11 5.45 -9.46
CA ILE A 141 0.01 5.49 -8.00
C ILE A 141 1.37 5.73 -7.35
N GLN A 142 2.46 5.24 -7.97
CA GLN A 142 3.83 5.49 -7.49
C GLN A 142 4.26 6.94 -7.74
N ASN A 143 3.94 7.50 -8.91
CA ASN A 143 4.33 8.84 -9.27
C ASN A 143 3.16 9.79 -9.05
N THR A 144 3.08 10.36 -7.85
CA THR A 144 2.06 11.35 -7.49
C THR A 144 2.68 12.70 -7.20
N VAL A 145 1.89 13.75 -7.39
CA VAL A 145 2.19 15.12 -6.99
C VAL A 145 1.23 15.54 -5.88
N LYS A 146 1.68 16.47 -5.04
CA LYS A 146 0.81 17.11 -4.04
C LYS A 146 -0.05 18.18 -4.73
N TRP A 147 -1.30 17.84 -4.99
CA TRP A 147 -2.30 18.75 -5.54
C TRP A 147 -2.99 19.52 -4.41
N ASP A 148 -3.09 20.84 -4.55
CA ASP A 148 -3.84 21.65 -3.59
C ASP A 148 -5.33 21.63 -3.95
N PHE A 149 -6.14 21.01 -3.12
CA PHE A 149 -7.58 21.04 -3.23
C PHE A 149 -8.15 21.77 -2.03
N LYS A 150 -8.45 23.07 -2.21
CA LYS A 150 -9.05 23.94 -1.20
C LYS A 150 -8.30 23.90 0.16
N GLY A 151 -6.97 23.86 0.12
CA GLY A 151 -6.11 23.84 1.31
C GLY A 151 -5.71 22.44 1.80
N ILE A 152 -6.13 21.37 1.11
CA ILE A 152 -5.77 19.98 1.39
C ILE A 152 -4.76 19.50 0.35
N LYS A 153 -3.62 18.97 0.79
CA LYS A 153 -2.55 18.47 -0.11
C LYS A 153 -2.76 17.00 -0.45
N LEU A 154 -3.49 16.74 -1.54
CA LEU A 154 -3.87 15.40 -1.98
C LEU A 154 -2.82 14.76 -2.91
N ASN A 155 -2.59 13.45 -2.80
CA ASN A 155 -1.76 12.72 -3.78
C ASN A 155 -2.57 12.46 -5.06
N VAL A 156 -2.21 13.17 -6.14
CA VAL A 156 -2.80 13.02 -7.47
C VAL A 156 -1.76 12.43 -8.42
N PRO A 157 -2.10 11.50 -9.32
CA PRO A 157 -1.16 11.00 -10.32
C PRO A 157 -0.46 12.15 -11.05
N ALA A 158 0.86 12.10 -11.19
CA ALA A 158 1.62 13.16 -11.88
C ALA A 158 1.15 13.34 -13.34
N GLU A 159 0.88 12.22 -14.01
CA GLU A 159 0.32 12.14 -15.36
C GLU A 159 -1.22 12.00 -15.28
N VAL A 160 -1.91 12.91 -14.59
CA VAL A 160 -3.35 12.75 -14.30
C VAL A 160 -4.23 12.71 -15.55
N ASP A 161 -3.92 13.51 -16.57
CA ASP A 161 -4.70 13.54 -17.82
C ASP A 161 -4.57 12.21 -18.55
N GLU A 162 -3.36 11.65 -18.63
CA GLU A 162 -3.11 10.32 -19.19
C GLU A 162 -3.83 9.24 -18.38
N TYR A 163 -3.77 9.30 -17.05
CA TYR A 163 -4.45 8.35 -16.18
C TYR A 163 -5.97 8.39 -16.38
N LEU A 164 -6.58 9.57 -16.43
CA LEU A 164 -8.02 9.71 -16.58
C LEU A 164 -8.48 9.35 -18.01
N ALA A 165 -7.71 9.70 -19.04
CA ALA A 165 -7.95 9.25 -20.41
C ALA A 165 -7.86 7.71 -20.51
N PHE A 166 -6.85 7.11 -19.87
CA PHE A 166 -6.71 5.66 -19.78
C PHE A 166 -7.90 5.02 -19.04
N GLN A 167 -8.34 5.58 -17.92
CA GLN A 167 -9.38 4.95 -17.09
C GLN A 167 -10.80 5.15 -17.65
N TYR A 168 -11.09 6.33 -18.21
CA TYR A 168 -12.44 6.78 -18.57
C TYR A 168 -12.63 7.12 -20.05
N GLY A 169 -11.56 7.15 -20.85
CA GLY A 169 -11.57 7.56 -22.25
C GLY A 169 -11.17 9.03 -22.44
N GLU A 170 -10.80 9.40 -23.67
CA GLU A 170 -10.35 10.77 -24.05
C GLU A 170 -11.37 11.86 -23.71
N ASP A 171 -12.65 11.50 -23.58
CA ASP A 171 -13.72 12.43 -23.28
C ASP A 171 -14.04 12.56 -21.78
N TRP A 172 -13.12 12.15 -20.90
CA TRP A 172 -13.26 12.26 -19.45
C TRP A 172 -13.46 13.70 -18.95
N THR A 173 -12.97 14.68 -19.73
CA THR A 173 -13.16 16.12 -19.50
C THR A 173 -14.62 16.55 -19.69
N ILE A 174 -15.45 15.74 -20.36
CA ILE A 174 -16.88 16.02 -20.50
C ILE A 174 -17.61 15.58 -19.23
N PRO A 175 -18.39 16.47 -18.56
CA PRO A 175 -19.20 16.10 -17.41
C PRO A 175 -20.22 15.00 -17.76
N LYS A 176 -20.07 13.82 -17.16
CA LYS A 176 -20.96 12.67 -17.35
C LYS A 176 -21.25 12.00 -16.02
N GLN A 177 -22.52 11.80 -15.71
CA GLN A 177 -22.95 10.97 -14.59
C GLN A 177 -23.06 9.51 -15.04
N THR A 178 -22.11 8.69 -14.64
CA THR A 178 -22.06 7.26 -15.01
C THR A 178 -22.75 6.33 -14.00
N VAL A 179 -22.99 6.82 -12.78
CA VAL A 179 -23.62 6.06 -11.69
C VAL A 179 -24.90 6.77 -11.27
N VAL A 180 -26.02 6.05 -11.39
CA VAL A 180 -27.34 6.50 -10.98
C VAL A 180 -27.95 5.44 -10.07
N TYR A 181 -28.38 5.83 -8.87
CA TYR A 181 -29.09 4.95 -7.95
C TYR A 181 -30.58 4.98 -8.29
N SER A 182 -31.15 3.82 -8.62
CA SER A 182 -32.58 3.71 -8.90
C SER A 182 -33.43 4.05 -7.66
N ALA A 183 -34.51 4.81 -7.84
CA ALA A 183 -35.48 5.06 -6.77
C ALA A 183 -36.41 3.84 -6.52
N THR A 184 -36.36 2.81 -7.37
CA THR A 184 -37.27 1.68 -7.32
C THR A 184 -37.01 0.81 -6.07
N PRO A 185 -38.03 0.57 -5.22
CA PRO A 185 -37.87 -0.25 -4.01
C PRO A 185 -37.33 -1.66 -4.29
N PHE A 186 -37.74 -2.27 -5.40
CA PHE A 186 -37.26 -3.59 -5.83
C PHE A 186 -35.75 -3.61 -6.10
N VAL A 187 -35.23 -2.61 -6.82
CA VAL A 187 -33.79 -2.52 -7.12
C VAL A 187 -32.98 -2.33 -5.85
N ARG A 188 -33.48 -1.50 -4.92
CA ARG A 188 -32.87 -1.31 -3.60
C ARG A 188 -32.88 -2.61 -2.79
N LEU A 189 -34.00 -3.32 -2.74
CA LEU A 189 -34.11 -4.59 -2.02
C LEU A 189 -33.19 -5.65 -2.62
N TRP A 190 -33.11 -5.72 -3.96
CA TRP A 190 -32.19 -6.61 -4.66
C TRP A 190 -30.73 -6.29 -4.34
N HIS A 191 -30.35 -5.01 -4.33
CA HIS A 191 -29.02 -4.58 -3.93
C HIS A 191 -28.70 -5.02 -2.51
N TRP A 192 -29.61 -4.77 -1.56
CA TRP A 192 -29.46 -5.20 -0.17
C TRP A 192 -29.35 -6.71 -0.02
N ALA A 193 -30.20 -7.48 -0.70
CA ALA A 193 -30.15 -8.94 -0.68
C ALA A 193 -28.80 -9.45 -1.22
N LYS A 194 -28.34 -8.90 -2.35
CA LYS A 194 -27.04 -9.26 -2.94
C LYS A 194 -25.88 -8.96 -1.98
N THR A 195 -25.84 -7.76 -1.40
CA THR A 195 -24.79 -7.37 -0.45
C THR A 195 -24.84 -8.24 0.80
N TRP A 196 -26.03 -8.52 1.33
CA TRP A 196 -26.20 -9.39 2.49
C TRP A 196 -25.69 -10.81 2.21
N ILE A 197 -26.01 -11.38 1.04
CA ILE A 197 -25.49 -12.70 0.63
C ILE A 197 -23.95 -12.68 0.58
N GLN A 198 -23.37 -11.62 0.01
CA GLN A 198 -21.91 -11.46 -0.07
C GLN A 198 -21.24 -11.37 1.30
N ASP A 199 -21.91 -10.78 2.29
CA ASP A 199 -21.40 -10.68 3.67
C ASP A 199 -21.41 -12.03 4.40
N HIS A 200 -22.39 -12.89 4.08
CA HIS A 200 -22.55 -14.18 4.76
C HIS A 200 -21.89 -15.34 4.01
N LEU A 201 -21.38 -15.12 2.80
CA LEU A 201 -20.60 -16.11 2.07
C LEU A 201 -19.28 -16.43 2.81
N PRO A 202 -18.96 -17.72 3.00
CA PRO A 202 -17.63 -18.13 3.46
C PRO A 202 -16.53 -17.65 2.52
N ASP A 203 -15.36 -17.32 3.06
CA ASP A 203 -14.23 -16.80 2.29
C ASP A 203 -13.85 -17.70 1.10
N SER A 204 -13.89 -19.03 1.29
CA SER A 204 -13.59 -19.99 0.23
C SER A 204 -14.51 -19.85 -0.99
N LEU A 205 -15.80 -19.57 -0.78
CA LEU A 205 -16.77 -19.37 -1.85
C LEU A 205 -16.75 -17.94 -2.38
N TYR A 206 -16.66 -16.95 -1.48
CA TYR A 206 -16.65 -15.54 -1.83
C TYR A 206 -15.52 -15.19 -2.80
N TYR A 207 -14.29 -15.59 -2.47
CA TYR A 207 -13.13 -15.25 -3.31
C TYR A 207 -13.11 -16.04 -4.62
N VAL A 208 -13.64 -17.27 -4.65
CA VAL A 208 -13.81 -18.03 -5.89
C VAL A 208 -14.83 -17.34 -6.78
N TRP A 209 -15.99 -16.94 -6.24
CA TRP A 209 -17.00 -16.19 -6.99
C TRP A 209 -16.43 -14.87 -7.53
N LEU A 210 -15.75 -14.10 -6.66
CA LEU A 210 -15.16 -12.81 -7.02
C LEU A 210 -14.11 -12.97 -8.12
N PHE A 211 -13.24 -13.98 -8.00
CA PHE A 211 -12.24 -14.31 -9.01
C PHE A 211 -12.85 -14.54 -10.40
N HIS A 212 -13.88 -15.38 -10.48
CA HIS A 212 -14.56 -15.66 -11.76
C HIS A 212 -15.21 -14.40 -12.34
N HIS A 213 -15.77 -13.55 -11.49
CA HIS A 213 -16.40 -12.31 -11.93
C HIS A 213 -15.37 -11.28 -12.43
N ARG A 214 -14.19 -11.20 -11.81
CA ARG A 214 -13.13 -10.22 -12.14
C ARG A 214 -12.16 -10.63 -13.23
N LYS A 215 -12.14 -11.89 -13.64
CA LYS A 215 -11.30 -12.36 -14.75
C LYS A 215 -11.55 -11.60 -16.06
N LYS A 216 -12.82 -11.28 -16.36
CA LYS A 216 -13.20 -10.50 -17.54
C LYS A 216 -12.74 -9.03 -17.44
N ASP A 217 -12.86 -8.44 -16.26
CA ASP A 217 -12.43 -7.06 -16.02
C ASP A 217 -10.90 -6.92 -16.14
N PHE A 218 -10.16 -7.89 -15.60
CA PHE A 218 -8.71 -7.93 -15.74
C PHE A 218 -8.26 -8.12 -17.20
N ALA A 219 -8.97 -8.97 -17.97
CA ALA A 219 -8.69 -9.13 -19.40
C ALA A 219 -8.95 -7.83 -20.19
N LYS A 220 -10.02 -7.09 -19.87
CA LYS A 220 -10.28 -5.76 -20.44
C LYS A 220 -9.19 -4.76 -20.07
N PHE A 221 -8.73 -4.78 -18.82
CA PHE A 221 -7.64 -3.94 -18.35
C PHE A 221 -6.33 -4.23 -19.11
N LYS A 222 -5.95 -5.51 -19.27
CA LYS A 222 -4.80 -5.91 -20.10
C LYS A 222 -4.86 -5.35 -21.52
N LYS A 223 -5.99 -5.55 -22.19
CA LYS A 223 -6.19 -5.03 -23.55
C LYS A 223 -6.05 -3.51 -23.60
N ARG A 224 -6.50 -2.82 -22.55
CA ARG A 224 -6.35 -1.37 -22.42
C ARG A 224 -4.89 -0.95 -22.27
N CYS A 225 -4.13 -1.65 -21.44
CA CYS A 225 -2.69 -1.46 -21.29
C CYS A 225 -1.95 -1.65 -22.63
N ASP A 226 -2.30 -2.71 -23.37
CA ASP A 226 -1.71 -2.97 -24.70
C ASP A 226 -2.02 -1.83 -25.68
N ASN A 227 -3.28 -1.38 -25.73
CA ASN A 227 -3.71 -0.28 -26.59
C ASN A 227 -3.05 1.06 -26.23
N ALA A 228 -2.77 1.29 -24.96
CA ALA A 228 -2.14 2.51 -24.45
C ALA A 228 -0.60 2.48 -24.54
N GLY A 229 0.01 1.43 -25.12
CA GLY A 229 1.46 1.32 -25.25
C GLY A 229 2.20 1.04 -23.94
N ILE A 230 1.49 0.62 -22.90
CA ILE A 230 2.05 0.24 -21.58
C ILE A 230 1.74 -1.24 -21.29
N PRO A 231 2.20 -2.20 -22.13
CA PRO A 231 1.81 -3.59 -22.02
C PRO A 231 2.30 -4.20 -20.72
N LEU A 232 1.46 -5.02 -20.10
CA LEU A 232 1.82 -5.77 -18.91
C LEU A 232 2.71 -6.98 -19.28
N PRO A 233 3.66 -7.37 -18.42
CA PRO A 233 4.42 -8.62 -18.60
C PRO A 233 3.50 -9.83 -18.89
N LYS A 234 3.89 -10.65 -19.88
CA LYS A 234 3.07 -11.77 -20.40
C LYS A 234 2.67 -12.78 -19.33
N ASN A 235 3.51 -12.96 -18.31
CA ASN A 235 3.32 -13.89 -17.21
C ASN A 235 2.40 -13.37 -16.10
N ILE A 236 2.01 -12.09 -16.09
CA ILE A 236 1.08 -11.58 -15.09
C ILE A 236 -0.28 -12.22 -15.32
N GLN A 237 -0.80 -12.90 -14.31
CA GLN A 237 -2.14 -13.45 -14.32
C GLN A 237 -2.85 -13.04 -13.03
N LEU A 238 -4.16 -12.82 -13.12
CA LEU A 238 -4.98 -12.81 -11.93
C LEU A 238 -5.05 -14.27 -11.47
N ALA A 239 -4.38 -14.59 -10.37
CA ALA A 239 -4.35 -15.95 -9.81
C ALA A 239 -5.35 -16.13 -8.66
N SER A 240 -5.61 -15.06 -7.92
CA SER A 240 -6.52 -15.04 -6.79
C SER A 240 -7.05 -13.63 -6.56
N MET A 241 -8.29 -13.52 -6.07
CA MET A 241 -8.84 -12.27 -5.53
C MET A 241 -8.79 -12.24 -4.00
N LYS A 242 -8.37 -13.34 -3.36
CA LYS A 242 -8.12 -13.35 -1.92
C LYS A 242 -6.93 -12.43 -1.65
N PRO A 243 -7.09 -11.39 -0.83
CA PRO A 243 -5.95 -10.56 -0.42
C PRO A 243 -4.85 -11.47 0.11
N ARG A 244 -3.67 -11.40 -0.51
CA ARG A 244 -2.50 -12.09 0.05
C ARG A 244 -2.17 -11.48 1.40
N LYS A 245 -1.65 -12.29 2.32
CA LYS A 245 -1.11 -11.78 3.58
C LYS A 245 -0.02 -10.77 3.20
N TYR A 246 -0.17 -9.54 3.68
CA TYR A 246 0.85 -8.52 3.53
C TYR A 246 2.11 -9.00 4.24
N LYS A 247 3.21 -9.19 3.49
CA LYS A 247 4.45 -9.74 4.04
C LYS A 247 5.49 -8.64 4.24
N LYS A 248 5.94 -8.44 5.47
CA LYS A 248 7.10 -7.59 5.77
C LYS A 248 8.38 -8.41 5.66
N VAL A 249 9.37 -7.86 4.98
CA VAL A 249 10.68 -8.45 4.75
C VAL A 249 11.70 -7.66 5.55
N LEU A 250 12.49 -8.33 6.37
CA LEU A 250 13.62 -7.75 7.09
C LEU A 250 14.93 -8.23 6.46
N THR A 251 15.84 -7.31 6.16
CA THR A 251 17.23 -7.66 5.86
C THR A 251 18.18 -6.75 6.63
N VAL A 252 19.33 -7.28 7.01
CA VAL A 252 20.27 -6.60 7.91
C VAL A 252 21.69 -6.58 7.34
N GLY A 253 22.42 -5.51 7.60
CA GLY A 253 23.82 -5.41 7.21
C GLY A 253 24.45 -4.06 7.53
N VAL A 254 25.75 -3.95 7.26
CA VAL A 254 26.50 -2.69 7.43
C VAL A 254 26.21 -1.73 6.28
N TYR A 255 26.20 -2.22 5.03
CA TYR A 255 25.91 -1.43 3.82
C TYR A 255 26.77 -0.16 3.67
N ASP A 256 28.04 -0.24 4.05
CA ASP A 256 28.92 0.92 4.18
C ASP A 256 29.17 1.66 2.86
N LEU A 257 29.62 0.95 1.83
CA LEU A 257 29.80 1.51 0.49
C LEU A 257 28.74 0.92 -0.44
N LEU A 258 27.74 1.72 -0.81
CA LEU A 258 26.68 1.29 -1.71
C LEU A 258 27.21 0.97 -3.11
N HIS A 259 26.61 -0.05 -3.72
CA HIS A 259 26.97 -0.53 -5.05
C HIS A 259 25.82 -1.35 -5.65
N LYS A 260 25.93 -1.73 -6.94
CA LYS A 260 24.89 -2.48 -7.66
C LYS A 260 24.40 -3.73 -6.91
N GLY A 261 25.31 -4.44 -6.21
CA GLY A 261 24.95 -5.62 -5.42
C GLY A 261 23.96 -5.34 -4.28
N HIS A 262 24.01 -4.18 -3.62
CA HIS A 262 23.02 -3.81 -2.59
C HIS A 262 21.67 -3.48 -3.23
N VAL A 263 21.67 -2.74 -4.34
CA VAL A 263 20.43 -2.44 -5.07
C VAL A 263 19.74 -3.73 -5.52
N GLU A 264 20.51 -4.70 -6.02
CA GLU A 264 19.99 -6.00 -6.45
C GLU A 264 19.56 -6.90 -5.27
N LEU A 265 20.24 -6.80 -4.11
CA LEU A 265 19.77 -7.41 -2.87
C LEU A 265 18.40 -6.83 -2.47
N TYR A 266 18.26 -5.51 -2.41
CA TYR A 266 17.00 -4.86 -2.01
C TYR A 266 15.87 -5.14 -3.01
N ARG A 267 16.15 -5.14 -4.32
CA ARG A 267 15.18 -5.51 -5.35
C ARG A 267 14.65 -6.94 -5.14
N ARG A 268 15.55 -7.90 -4.92
CA ARG A 268 15.17 -9.31 -4.71
C ARG A 268 14.47 -9.50 -3.37
N ALA A 269 14.96 -8.89 -2.30
CA ALA A 269 14.35 -8.93 -0.97
C ALA A 269 12.93 -8.33 -0.99
N LYS A 270 12.74 -7.16 -1.61
CA LYS A 270 11.42 -6.55 -1.83
C LYS A 270 10.48 -7.47 -2.61
N GLY A 271 11.00 -8.27 -3.55
CA GLY A 271 10.24 -9.27 -4.30
C GLY A 271 9.69 -10.42 -3.45
N LEU A 272 10.21 -10.65 -2.25
CA LEU A 272 9.76 -11.71 -1.32
C LEU A 272 8.56 -11.29 -0.45
N GLY A 273 8.17 -10.02 -0.51
CA GLY A 273 7.03 -9.50 0.26
C GLY A 273 6.45 -8.22 -0.32
N ASP A 274 5.85 -7.42 0.55
CA ASP A 274 5.15 -6.19 0.22
C ASP A 274 5.85 -4.95 0.81
N TYR A 275 6.64 -5.12 1.86
CA TYR A 275 7.35 -4.06 2.58
C TYR A 275 8.76 -4.54 2.95
N LEU A 276 9.78 -3.76 2.62
CA LEU A 276 11.17 -4.07 2.91
C LEU A 276 11.70 -3.10 3.99
N ILE A 277 12.02 -3.68 5.13
CA ILE A 277 12.75 -3.07 6.24
C ILE A 277 14.22 -3.43 6.05
N VAL A 278 15.06 -2.41 5.90
CA VAL A 278 16.52 -2.57 5.86
C VAL A 278 17.10 -2.05 7.17
N ALA A 279 17.67 -2.94 7.98
CA ALA A 279 18.36 -2.55 9.19
C ALA A 279 19.85 -2.30 8.90
N ALA A 280 20.29 -1.06 9.12
CA ALA A 280 21.70 -0.68 9.04
C ALA A 280 22.37 -0.87 10.40
N GLN A 281 23.47 -1.62 10.44
CA GLN A 281 24.15 -1.90 11.71
C GLN A 281 24.80 -0.64 12.25
N ASP A 282 24.69 -0.40 13.55
CA ASP A 282 25.28 0.77 14.19
C ASP A 282 26.83 0.76 14.16
N SER A 283 27.42 1.90 13.80
CA SER A 283 28.87 2.07 13.63
C SER A 283 29.61 1.92 14.96
N ASP A 284 29.09 2.52 16.03
CA ASP A 284 29.70 2.44 17.36
C ASP A 284 29.69 1.01 17.88
N PHE A 285 28.58 0.30 17.63
CA PHE A 285 28.49 -1.12 17.93
C PHE A 285 29.51 -1.94 17.15
N ILE A 286 29.69 -1.70 15.85
CA ILE A 286 30.71 -2.41 15.05
C ILE A 286 32.11 -2.14 15.61
N LEU A 287 32.45 -0.87 15.88
CA LEU A 287 33.77 -0.47 16.35
C LEU A 287 34.09 -1.02 17.74
N LYS A 288 33.09 -1.21 18.61
CA LYS A 288 33.25 -1.86 19.91
C LYS A 288 33.79 -3.29 19.79
N TYR A 289 33.33 -4.07 18.81
CA TYR A 289 33.74 -5.47 18.63
C TYR A 289 34.81 -5.67 17.55
N LYS A 290 34.95 -4.70 16.63
CA LYS A 290 35.97 -4.66 15.59
C LYS A 290 36.59 -3.26 15.53
N PRO A 291 37.46 -2.90 16.48
CA PRO A 291 38.06 -1.55 16.54
C PRO A 291 38.85 -1.16 15.29
N THR A 292 39.34 -2.15 14.53
CA THR A 292 40.09 -1.94 13.29
C THR A 292 39.21 -1.90 12.04
N ALA A 293 37.88 -2.01 12.18
CA ALA A 293 36.96 -1.94 11.05
C ALA A 293 36.98 -0.55 10.41
N LYS A 294 37.27 -0.49 9.11
CA LYS A 294 37.25 0.76 8.33
C LYS A 294 35.84 1.02 7.81
N ILE A 295 35.00 1.65 8.63
CA ILE A 295 33.68 2.17 8.23
C ILE A 295 33.89 3.57 7.67
N LEU A 296 33.42 3.81 6.44
CA LEU A 296 33.60 5.09 5.76
C LEU A 296 32.48 6.07 6.09
N ASN A 297 31.25 5.58 6.12
CA ASN A 297 30.06 6.41 6.28
C ASN A 297 29.45 6.24 7.67
N SER A 298 28.98 7.35 8.25
CA SER A 298 28.26 7.31 9.53
C SER A 298 27.01 6.42 9.45
N THR A 299 26.48 6.00 10.60
CA THR A 299 25.22 5.24 10.65
C THR A 299 24.09 6.00 9.94
N GLU A 300 23.99 7.32 10.15
CA GLU A 300 22.95 8.15 9.54
C GLU A 300 23.14 8.35 8.03
N ASP A 301 24.38 8.54 7.55
CA ASP A 301 24.63 8.66 6.10
C ASP A 301 24.27 7.38 5.36
N ARG A 302 24.62 6.22 5.93
CA ARG A 302 24.23 4.91 5.36
C ARG A 302 22.72 4.79 5.30
N LYS A 303 22.02 5.14 6.39
CA LYS A 303 20.55 5.08 6.42
C LYS A 303 19.92 6.01 5.39
N TYR A 304 20.42 7.23 5.27
CA TYR A 304 19.96 8.20 4.28
C TYR A 304 20.07 7.63 2.85
N MET A 305 21.25 7.11 2.49
CA MET A 305 21.47 6.54 1.16
C MET A 305 20.61 5.29 0.91
N ILE A 306 20.45 4.41 1.90
CA ILE A 306 19.60 3.22 1.78
C ILE A 306 18.13 3.62 1.56
N LYS A 307 17.64 4.60 2.34
CA LYS A 307 16.25 5.07 2.27
C LYS A 307 15.91 5.69 0.91
N ALA A 308 16.89 6.24 0.21
CA ALA A 308 16.73 6.78 -1.14
C ALA A 308 16.54 5.69 -2.23
N ILE A 309 16.76 4.42 -1.92
CA ILE A 309 16.63 3.33 -2.89
C ILE A 309 15.16 2.93 -3.03
N ARG A 310 14.62 2.99 -4.25
CA ARG A 310 13.21 2.74 -4.58
C ARG A 310 12.56 1.45 -4.04
N TYR A 311 13.37 0.45 -3.69
CA TYR A 311 12.90 -0.85 -3.23
C TYR A 311 12.75 -0.92 -1.71
N VAL A 312 13.30 0.05 -0.98
CA VAL A 312 13.34 0.07 0.48
C VAL A 312 12.22 0.96 1.01
N ASP A 313 11.34 0.40 1.83
CA ASP A 313 10.23 1.14 2.41
C ASP A 313 10.60 1.74 3.77
N GLU A 314 11.43 1.05 4.55
CA GLU A 314 11.84 1.49 5.88
C GLU A 314 13.31 1.21 6.14
N VAL A 315 13.96 2.12 6.85
CA VAL A 315 15.35 1.96 7.29
C VAL A 315 15.44 2.20 8.78
N ILE A 316 15.97 1.22 9.50
CA ILE A 316 16.15 1.27 10.95
C ILE A 316 17.61 1.01 11.31
N THR A 317 17.99 1.34 12.54
CA THR A 317 19.30 1.00 13.10
C THR A 317 19.19 -0.27 13.92
N TYR A 318 20.19 -1.14 13.89
CA TYR A 318 20.28 -2.29 14.80
C TYR A 318 21.71 -2.48 15.33
N THR A 319 21.83 -3.19 16.45
CA THR A 319 23.12 -3.54 17.07
C THR A 319 23.46 -5.01 16.81
N ASP A 320 22.68 -5.89 17.45
CA ASP A 320 22.79 -7.35 17.34
C ASP A 320 21.65 -7.93 16.48
N VAL A 321 21.99 -8.90 15.63
CA VAL A 321 21.01 -9.55 14.76
C VAL A 321 20.03 -10.45 15.51
N ASP A 322 20.43 -11.04 16.64
CA ASP A 322 19.54 -11.89 17.45
C ASP A 322 18.55 -11.07 18.28
N LYS A 323 18.82 -9.79 18.56
CA LYS A 323 17.89 -8.87 19.22
C LYS A 323 16.89 -8.28 18.24
N ILE A 324 17.37 -7.78 17.10
CA ILE A 324 16.51 -7.06 16.15
C ILE A 324 15.38 -7.95 15.61
N VAL A 325 15.63 -9.26 15.46
CA VAL A 325 14.57 -10.18 15.02
C VAL A 325 13.43 -10.31 16.04
N GLN A 326 13.69 -10.02 17.32
CA GLN A 326 12.68 -10.07 18.39
C GLN A 326 11.90 -8.76 18.50
N GLU A 327 12.52 -7.65 18.12
CA GLU A 327 11.99 -6.29 18.30
C GLU A 327 11.16 -5.82 17.10
N VAL A 328 11.45 -6.35 15.90
CA VAL A 328 10.81 -5.92 14.65
C VAL A 328 9.72 -6.89 14.23
N ASP A 329 8.56 -6.34 13.90
CA ASP A 329 7.48 -7.11 13.27
C ASP A 329 7.76 -7.33 11.78
N PHE A 330 8.23 -8.52 11.42
CA PHE A 330 8.42 -8.97 10.03
C PHE A 330 7.84 -10.38 9.80
N ASP A 331 7.69 -10.79 8.54
CA ASP A 331 7.26 -12.15 8.15
C ASP A 331 8.40 -12.96 7.53
N VAL A 332 9.31 -12.30 6.78
CA VAL A 332 10.41 -12.94 6.06
C VAL A 332 11.74 -12.29 6.48
N PHE A 333 12.71 -13.08 6.96
CA PHE A 333 14.06 -12.64 7.25
C PHE A 333 15.01 -13.04 6.10
N VAL A 334 15.68 -12.05 5.51
CA VAL A 334 16.54 -12.23 4.34
C VAL A 334 18.00 -11.98 4.69
N THR A 335 18.84 -12.96 4.36
CA THR A 335 20.28 -12.93 4.65
C THR A 335 21.12 -13.23 3.40
N GLY A 336 22.40 -12.86 3.45
CA GLY A 336 23.41 -13.27 2.49
C GLY A 336 24.08 -14.60 2.88
N PRO A 337 24.73 -15.30 1.94
CA PRO A 337 25.38 -16.59 2.20
C PRO A 337 26.56 -16.51 3.17
N ASP A 338 27.16 -15.33 3.34
CA ASP A 338 28.27 -15.05 4.25
C ASP A 338 27.84 -14.72 5.68
N GLN A 339 26.54 -14.63 5.95
CA GLN A 339 25.97 -14.30 7.26
C GLN A 339 25.72 -15.56 8.10
N CYS A 340 26.79 -16.31 8.39
CA CYS A 340 26.70 -17.63 9.03
C CYS A 340 27.17 -17.69 10.50
N HIS A 341 27.64 -16.58 11.08
CA HIS A 341 28.17 -16.57 12.46
C HIS A 341 27.08 -16.78 13.53
N ASP A 342 27.49 -17.10 14.76
CA ASP A 342 26.60 -17.53 15.86
C ASP A 342 25.38 -16.62 16.11
N GLY A 343 25.54 -15.31 15.94
CA GLY A 343 24.43 -14.35 16.06
C GLY A 343 23.34 -14.60 15.03
N PHE A 344 23.71 -14.79 13.76
CA PHE A 344 22.74 -15.16 12.72
C PHE A 344 22.15 -16.53 12.97
N GLN A 345 22.93 -17.50 13.46
CA GLN A 345 22.40 -18.83 13.80
C GLN A 345 21.33 -18.76 14.90
N ARG A 346 21.53 -17.92 15.92
CA ARG A 346 20.50 -17.66 16.94
C ARG A 346 19.28 -16.97 16.36
N ALA A 347 19.47 -15.96 15.51
CA ALA A 347 18.38 -15.24 14.87
C ALA A 347 17.53 -16.15 13.96
N ILE A 348 18.17 -17.05 13.21
CA ILE A 348 17.50 -18.03 12.34
C ILE A 348 16.67 -19.00 13.18
N ARG A 349 17.24 -19.57 14.24
CA ARG A 349 16.49 -20.45 15.16
C ARG A 349 15.27 -19.74 15.76
N TRP A 350 15.44 -18.49 16.19
CA TRP A 350 14.32 -17.69 16.70
C TRP A 350 13.23 -17.51 15.64
N CYS A 351 13.61 -17.26 14.38
CA CYS A 351 12.66 -17.15 13.27
C CYS A 351 11.85 -18.45 13.08
N GLU A 352 12.52 -19.61 13.09
CA GLU A 352 11.87 -20.92 12.96
C GLU A 352 10.88 -21.20 14.09
N GLU A 353 11.27 -20.92 15.34
CA GLU A 353 10.43 -21.10 16.53
C GLU A 353 9.17 -20.21 16.52
N HIS A 354 9.23 -19.06 15.85
CA HIS A 354 8.15 -18.06 15.80
C HIS A 354 7.40 -18.05 14.46
N GLY A 355 7.61 -19.07 13.61
CA GLY A 355 6.91 -19.22 12.34
C GLY A 355 7.24 -18.13 11.30
N LYS A 356 8.44 -17.54 11.39
CA LYS A 356 8.97 -16.58 10.41
C LYS A 356 9.71 -17.33 9.31
N GLU A 357 9.60 -16.86 8.08
CA GLU A 357 10.28 -17.47 6.93
C GLU A 357 11.72 -16.93 6.84
N HIS A 358 12.73 -17.80 6.70
CA HIS A 358 14.12 -17.39 6.48
C HIS A 358 14.55 -17.73 5.05
N ILE A 359 15.12 -16.76 4.34
CA ILE A 359 15.58 -16.91 2.95
C ILE A 359 17.01 -16.40 2.82
N VAL A 360 17.86 -17.21 2.17
CA VAL A 360 19.23 -16.83 1.81
C VAL A 360 19.26 -16.41 0.34
N LEU A 361 19.67 -15.18 0.06
CA LEU A 361 19.84 -14.68 -1.30
C LEU A 361 21.32 -14.69 -1.70
N GLY A 362 21.64 -15.32 -2.82
CA GLY A 362 22.99 -15.33 -3.37
C GLY A 362 23.52 -13.92 -3.67
N ARG A 363 24.84 -13.71 -3.57
CA ARG A 363 25.47 -12.42 -3.89
C ARG A 363 25.35 -12.10 -5.39
N THR A 364 25.35 -10.82 -5.71
CA THR A 364 25.52 -10.38 -7.10
C THR A 364 27.00 -10.46 -7.46
N ASP A 365 27.33 -11.15 -8.54
CA ASP A 365 28.71 -11.41 -8.93
C ASP A 365 29.49 -10.13 -9.30
N GLY A 366 30.79 -10.17 -8.98
CA GLY A 366 31.78 -9.17 -9.36
C GLY A 366 31.68 -7.84 -8.62
N VAL A 367 31.04 -7.80 -7.45
CA VAL A 367 30.98 -6.58 -6.63
C VAL A 367 30.82 -6.86 -5.12
N SER A 368 31.68 -6.24 -4.32
CA SER A 368 31.52 -6.13 -2.86
C SER A 368 32.11 -4.81 -2.35
N SER A 369 31.66 -4.32 -1.20
CA SER A 369 32.23 -3.10 -0.61
C SER A 369 33.73 -3.26 -0.33
N SER A 370 34.17 -4.45 0.10
CA SER A 370 35.60 -4.74 0.36
C SER A 370 36.43 -4.71 -0.91
N GLU A 371 35.95 -5.34 -1.99
CA GLU A 371 36.63 -5.31 -3.29
C GLU A 371 36.70 -3.89 -3.87
N LEU A 372 35.62 -3.12 -3.76
CA LEU A 372 35.60 -1.74 -4.22
C LEU A 372 36.57 -0.86 -3.44
N LYS A 373 36.60 -1.00 -2.10
CA LYS A 373 37.59 -0.30 -1.26
C LYS A 373 39.02 -0.67 -1.65
N ALA A 374 39.31 -1.95 -1.87
CA ALA A 374 40.63 -2.41 -2.31
C ALA A 374 41.01 -1.85 -3.69
N LYS A 375 40.06 -1.85 -4.66
CA LYS A 375 40.26 -1.26 -6.00
C LYS A 375 40.50 0.25 -5.94
N ILE A 376 39.82 0.97 -5.06
CA ILE A 376 40.01 2.42 -4.86
C ILE A 376 41.39 2.66 -4.24
N ALA A 377 41.74 1.92 -3.19
CA ALA A 377 43.03 2.05 -2.51
C ALA A 377 44.22 1.70 -3.41
N ALA A 378 44.05 0.82 -4.41
CA ALA A 378 45.09 0.48 -5.37
C ALA A 378 45.27 1.53 -6.49
N LYS A 379 44.36 2.51 -6.61
CA LYS A 379 44.45 3.61 -7.60
C LYS A 379 45.04 4.90 -7.03
N THR A 380 45.24 4.93 -5.71
CA THR A 380 45.97 5.94 -4.94
C THR A 380 47.33 5.40 -4.58
#